data_AF-A0A2G5BBI5-F1
#
_entry.id   AF-A0A2G5BBI5-F1
#
_cell.length_a   1.000
_cell.length_b   1.000
_cell.length_c   1.000
_cell.angle_alpha   90.00
_cell.angle_beta   90.00
_cell.angle_gamma   90.00
#
_symmetry.space_group_name_H-M   'P 1'
#
loop_
_entity.id
_entity.type
_entity.pdbx_description
1 polymer ?
#
loop_
_entity_poly.entity_id
_entity_poly.type
_entity_poly.pdbx_seq_one_letter_code
_entity_poly.pdbx_strand_id
1 'polypeptide(L)'
;MLSCIRWDSQFHITSTDIIRALVHRFRDIKRPVLNMKKFEEGVFSDLRSLKPGVDARLEMPRSEFLELLYKHHCVRTQKKQKVFYWCSVPHDMLFRDALERDLKREAMGIEPTTKI
;
A
#
# COMPACT_ATOMS: atom_id res chain seq x y z
N MET A 1 -5.41 11.15 -5.04
CA MET A 1 -6.63 10.38 -5.37
C MET A 1 -6.40 8.94 -4.96
N LEU A 2 -7.31 8.37 -4.19
CA LEU A 2 -7.33 6.94 -3.85
C LEU A 2 -8.41 6.30 -4.72
N SER A 3 -8.04 5.23 -5.43
CA SER A 3 -8.98 4.53 -6.30
C SER A 3 -9.54 3.30 -5.59
N CYS A 4 -10.87 3.23 -5.46
CA CYS A 4 -11.57 2.01 -5.07
C CYS A 4 -12.11 1.36 -6.34
N ILE A 5 -11.61 0.18 -6.69
CA ILE A 5 -11.98 -0.48 -7.95
C ILE A 5 -12.98 -1.60 -7.66
N ARG A 6 -14.19 -1.48 -8.20
CA ARG A 6 -15.18 -2.57 -8.15
C ARG A 6 -14.99 -3.49 -9.35
N TRP A 7 -14.70 -4.76 -9.11
CA TRP A 7 -14.52 -5.79 -10.14
C TRP A 7 -15.08 -7.11 -9.62
N ASP A 8 -15.83 -7.85 -10.44
CA ASP A 8 -16.38 -9.16 -10.07
C ASP A 8 -17.16 -9.16 -8.73
N SER A 9 -18.02 -8.14 -8.57
CA SER A 9 -18.80 -7.87 -7.34
C SER A 9 -17.99 -7.64 -6.05
N GLN A 10 -16.67 -7.45 -6.14
CA GLN A 10 -15.79 -7.17 -5.01
C GLN A 10 -15.02 -5.86 -5.18
N PHE A 11 -14.68 -5.23 -4.05
CA PHE A 11 -13.88 -4.02 -4.03
C PHE A 11 -12.40 -4.35 -3.86
N HIS A 12 -11.59 -3.70 -4.68
CA HIS A 12 -10.16 -3.92 -4.79
C HIS A 12 -9.38 -2.63 -4.56
N ILE A 13 -8.18 -2.77 -3.99
CA ILE A 13 -7.22 -1.70 -3.78
C ILE A 13 -5.83 -2.15 -4.22
N THR A 14 -5.07 -1.24 -4.82
CA THR A 14 -3.70 -1.51 -5.25
C THR A 14 -2.71 -1.16 -4.14
N SER A 15 -1.51 -1.77 -4.14
CA SER A 15 -0.45 -1.37 -3.20
C SER A 15 -0.10 0.12 -3.32
N THR A 16 -0.18 0.68 -4.53
CA THR A 16 0.10 2.10 -4.77
C THR A 16 -0.92 2.98 -4.05
N ASP A 17 -2.20 2.62 -4.09
CA ASP A 17 -3.25 3.35 -3.38
C ASP A 17 -3.14 3.17 -1.85
N ILE A 18 -2.79 1.96 -1.37
CA ILE A 18 -2.49 1.74 0.05
C ILE A 18 -1.36 2.65 0.53
N ILE A 19 -0.24 2.70 -0.19
CA ILE A 19 0.90 3.57 0.15
C ILE A 19 0.48 5.03 0.15
N ARG A 20 -0.27 5.50 -0.87
CA ARG A 20 -0.79 6.87 -0.92
C ARG A 20 -1.68 7.19 0.27
N ALA A 21 -2.53 6.25 0.69
CA ALA A 21 -3.41 6.43 1.84
C ALA A 21 -2.60 6.60 3.13
N LEU A 22 -1.58 5.76 3.33
CA LEU A 22 -0.68 5.86 4.48
C LEU A 22 0.10 7.18 4.48
N VAL A 23 0.69 7.56 3.35
CA VAL A 23 1.42 8.84 3.20
C VAL A 23 0.53 10.03 3.56
N HIS A 24 -0.75 9.99 3.14
CA HIS A 24 -1.71 11.03 3.49
C HIS A 24 -1.97 11.08 5.00
N ARG A 25 -2.22 9.94 5.64
CA ARG A 25 -2.40 9.87 7.10
C ARG A 25 -1.18 10.37 7.89
N PHE A 26 0.03 10.06 7.41
CA PHE A 26 1.28 10.59 8.00
C PHE A 26 1.37 12.12 7.89
N ARG A 27 0.92 12.69 6.76
CA ARG A 27 0.82 14.14 6.61
C ARG A 27 -0.21 14.74 7.58
N ASP A 28 -1.35 14.09 7.80
CA ASP A 28 -2.41 14.58 8.69
C ASP A 28 -1.96 14.64 10.15
N ILE A 29 -1.11 13.73 10.59
CA ILE A 29 -0.48 13.76 11.93
C ILE A 29 0.74 14.68 12.01
N LYS A 30 0.96 15.55 11.01
CA LYS A 30 2.12 16.46 10.89
C LYS A 30 3.47 15.75 10.90
N ARG A 31 3.52 14.52 10.37
CA ARG A 31 4.73 13.70 10.32
C ARG A 31 5.00 13.19 8.90
N PRO A 32 5.34 14.06 7.93
CA PRO A 32 5.46 13.67 6.52
C PRO A 32 6.53 12.59 6.29
N VAL A 33 6.26 11.71 5.31
CA VAL A 33 7.24 10.73 4.81
C VAL A 33 8.32 11.44 4.00
N LEU A 34 9.56 11.40 4.50
CA LEU A 34 10.73 11.98 3.84
C LEU A 34 11.44 10.95 2.94
N ASN A 35 11.51 9.70 3.38
CA ASN A 35 12.17 8.62 2.63
C ASN A 35 11.13 7.67 2.03
N MET A 36 10.57 8.07 0.88
CA MET A 36 9.52 7.30 0.21
C MET A 36 9.96 5.88 -0.13
N LYS A 37 11.20 5.68 -0.59
CA LYS A 37 11.69 4.35 -1.01
C LYS A 37 11.72 3.36 0.16
N LYS A 38 12.31 3.74 1.29
CA LYS A 38 12.35 2.88 2.49
C LYS A 38 10.94 2.67 3.08
N PHE A 39 10.10 3.69 3.01
CA PHE A 39 8.70 3.60 3.46
C PHE A 39 7.92 2.58 2.63
N GLU A 40 8.01 2.66 1.29
CA GLU A 40 7.41 1.70 0.36
C GLU A 40 7.90 0.27 0.65
N GLU A 41 9.21 0.06 0.81
CA GLU A 41 9.79 -1.25 1.15
C GLU A 41 9.20 -1.84 2.45
N GLY A 42 9.03 -1.01 3.48
CA GLY A 42 8.40 -1.39 4.74
C GLY A 42 6.95 -1.81 4.57
N VAL A 43 6.13 -0.97 3.93
CA VAL A 43 4.71 -1.26 3.67
C VAL A 43 4.56 -2.51 2.79
N PHE A 44 5.40 -2.68 1.78
CA PHE A 44 5.40 -3.89 0.96
C PHE A 44 5.73 -5.14 1.78
N SER A 45 6.62 -5.05 2.78
CA SER A 45 6.90 -6.14 3.69
C SER A 45 5.65 -6.52 4.50
N ASP A 46 4.92 -5.54 5.02
CA ASP A 46 3.71 -5.78 5.80
C ASP A 46 2.60 -6.42 4.95
N LEU A 47 2.45 -5.97 3.70
CA LEU A 47 1.51 -6.52 2.72
C LEU A 47 1.84 -7.94 2.23
N ARG A 48 3.03 -8.48 2.54
CA ARG A 48 3.34 -9.89 2.23
C ARG A 48 2.56 -10.87 3.10
N SER A 49 2.14 -10.46 4.29
CA SER A 49 1.35 -11.29 5.21
C SER A 49 0.01 -11.75 4.60
N LEU A 50 -0.59 -10.89 3.76
CA LEU A 50 -1.86 -11.13 3.09
C LEU A 50 -1.73 -12.20 2.00
N LYS A 51 -2.57 -13.23 1.97
CA LYS A 51 -2.40 -14.38 1.07
C LYS A 51 -3.12 -14.18 -0.27
N PRO A 52 -2.48 -14.46 -1.43
CA PRO A 52 -3.18 -14.55 -2.70
C PRO A 52 -4.26 -15.64 -2.65
N GLY A 53 -5.46 -15.35 -3.17
CA GLY A 53 -6.63 -16.22 -3.15
C GLY A 53 -7.53 -16.06 -1.92
N VAL A 54 -7.05 -15.39 -0.86
CA VAL A 54 -7.84 -15.11 0.36
C VAL A 54 -7.99 -13.61 0.56
N ASP A 55 -6.87 -12.88 0.59
CA ASP A 55 -6.82 -11.44 0.88
C ASP A 55 -6.51 -10.59 -0.36
N ALA A 56 -6.08 -11.25 -1.45
CA ALA A 56 -5.65 -10.59 -2.66
C ALA A 56 -5.84 -11.47 -3.90
N ARG A 57 -6.11 -10.86 -5.06
CA ARG A 57 -5.96 -11.50 -6.37
C ARG A 57 -4.55 -11.30 -6.91
N LEU A 58 -4.09 -12.30 -7.64
CA LEU A 58 -2.83 -12.23 -8.35
C LEU A 58 -3.12 -12.13 -9.84
N GLU A 59 -3.05 -10.92 -10.37
CA GLU A 59 -3.37 -10.62 -11.76
C GLU A 59 -2.14 -10.81 -12.65
N MET A 60 -2.32 -11.62 -13.69
CA MET A 60 -1.28 -11.89 -14.67
C MET A 60 -1.16 -10.74 -15.67
N PRO A 61 0.00 -10.58 -16.35
CA PRO A 61 0.12 -9.65 -17.47
C PRO A 61 -0.99 -9.91 -18.50
N ARG A 62 -1.53 -8.83 -19.09
CA ARG A 62 -2.61 -8.86 -20.10
C ARG A 62 -3.97 -9.35 -19.59
N SER A 63 -4.21 -9.42 -18.28
CA SER A 63 -5.59 -9.61 -17.80
C SER A 63 -6.41 -8.33 -18.03
N GLU A 64 -7.68 -8.47 -18.41
CA GLU A 64 -8.58 -7.31 -18.63
C GLU A 64 -8.64 -6.41 -17.40
N PHE A 65 -8.63 -7.01 -16.21
CA PHE A 65 -8.61 -6.27 -14.97
C PHE A 65 -7.33 -5.44 -14.80
N LEU A 66 -6.16 -6.03 -15.10
CA LEU A 66 -4.89 -5.31 -15.01
C LEU A 66 -4.77 -4.20 -16.07
N GLU A 67 -5.30 -4.42 -17.28
CA GLU A 67 -5.38 -3.40 -18.31
C GLU A 67 -6.24 -2.22 -17.87
N LEU A 68 -7.40 -2.49 -17.25
CA LEU A 68 -8.25 -1.47 -16.66
C LEU A 68 -7.51 -0.68 -15.56
N LEU A 69 -6.85 -1.37 -14.64
CA LEU A 69 -6.06 -0.72 -13.58
C LEU A 69 -4.95 0.17 -14.15
N TYR A 70 -4.29 -0.27 -15.21
CA TYR A 70 -3.22 0.49 -15.87
C TYR A 70 -3.79 1.72 -16.59
N LYS A 71 -4.90 1.56 -17.33
CA LYS A 71 -5.60 2.65 -18.03
C LYS A 71 -6.06 3.76 -17.09
N HIS A 72 -6.46 3.40 -15.87
CA HIS A 72 -6.86 4.36 -14.83
C HIS A 72 -5.72 4.78 -13.89
N HIS A 73 -4.46 4.50 -14.23
CA HIS A 73 -3.27 4.86 -13.44
C HIS A 73 -3.30 4.38 -11.98
N CYS A 74 -4.03 3.30 -11.71
CA CYS A 74 -4.05 2.64 -10.40
C CYS A 74 -2.80 1.79 -10.19
N VAL A 75 -2.19 1.29 -11.28
CA VAL A 75 -0.89 0.60 -11.28
C VAL A 75 0.07 1.27 -12.26
N ARG A 76 1.38 1.19 -11.97
CA ARG A 76 2.44 1.78 -12.81
C ARG A 76 2.92 0.87 -13.94
N THR A 77 2.59 -0.42 -13.90
CA THR A 77 3.08 -1.42 -14.86
C THR A 77 2.00 -2.45 -15.16
N GLN A 78 2.06 -3.08 -16.33
CA GLN A 78 1.23 -4.24 -16.70
C GLN A 78 1.94 -5.58 -16.44
N LYS A 79 2.99 -5.59 -15.62
CA LYS A 79 3.57 -6.85 -15.10
C LYS A 79 2.62 -7.46 -14.08
N LYS A 80 2.83 -8.73 -13.75
CA LYS A 80 2.09 -9.44 -12.69
C LYS A 80 1.92 -8.56 -11.44
N GLN A 81 0.67 -8.28 -11.06
CA GLN A 81 0.34 -7.44 -9.90
C GLN A 81 -0.43 -8.24 -8.87
N LYS A 82 -0.14 -7.98 -7.59
CA LYS A 82 -0.98 -8.42 -6.48
C LYS A 82 -1.94 -7.28 -6.14
N VAL A 83 -3.24 -7.53 -6.31
CA VAL A 83 -4.31 -6.58 -6.04
C VAL A 83 -5.07 -7.06 -4.82
N PHE A 84 -5.27 -6.22 -3.83
CA PHE A 84 -5.82 -6.63 -2.54
C PHE A 84 -7.32 -6.40 -2.48
N TYR A 85 -8.03 -7.24 -1.74
CA TYR A 85 -9.43 -6.97 -1.42
C TYR A 85 -9.50 -5.83 -0.41
N TRP A 86 -10.29 -4.80 -0.71
CA TRP A 86 -10.35 -3.58 0.10
C TRP A 86 -10.63 -3.88 1.57
N CYS A 87 -11.57 -4.79 1.84
CA CYS A 87 -12.00 -5.18 3.18
C CYS A 87 -10.99 -6.07 3.92
N SER A 88 -10.10 -6.75 3.20
CA SER A 88 -9.09 -7.65 3.80
C SER A 88 -7.81 -6.90 4.20
N VAL A 89 -7.60 -5.68 3.69
CA VAL A 89 -6.43 -4.87 4.05
C VAL A 89 -6.65 -4.22 5.42
N PRO A 90 -5.82 -4.53 6.44
CA PRO A 90 -5.96 -3.93 7.76
C PRO A 90 -5.31 -2.53 7.79
N HIS A 91 -5.95 -1.55 7.16
CA HIS A 91 -5.42 -0.19 6.93
C HIS A 91 -4.89 0.48 8.20
N ASP A 92 -5.61 0.36 9.32
CA ASP A 92 -5.21 0.95 10.59
C ASP A 92 -4.00 0.24 11.22
N MET A 93 -3.91 -1.08 11.07
CA MET A 93 -2.74 -1.85 11.53
C MET A 93 -1.51 -1.49 10.72
N LEU A 94 -1.62 -1.40 9.38
CA LEU A 94 -0.51 -0.98 8.52
C LEU A 94 0.02 0.41 8.92
N PHE A 95 -0.87 1.33 9.26
CA PHE A 95 -0.46 2.65 9.74
C PHE A 95 0.26 2.58 11.09
N ARG A 96 -0.28 1.83 12.06
CA ARG A 96 0.33 1.64 13.39
C ARG A 96 1.71 1.00 13.29
N ASP A 97 1.83 -0.07 12.50
CA ASP A 97 3.09 -0.81 12.33
C ASP A 97 4.15 0.07 11.66
N ALA A 98 3.77 0.87 10.66
CA ALA A 98 4.65 1.83 10.02
C ALA A 98 5.12 2.92 11.00
N LEU A 99 4.22 3.45 11.83
CA LEU A 99 4.53 4.47 12.82
C LEU A 99 5.44 3.92 13.94
N GLU A 100 5.11 2.75 14.48
CA GLU A 100 5.91 2.10 15.53
C GLU A 100 7.34 1.81 15.04
N ARG A 101 7.48 1.38 13.78
CA ARG A 101 8.79 1.16 13.15
C ARG A 101 9.61 2.43 13.08
N ASP A 102 9.01 3.55 12.71
CA ASP A 102 9.72 4.83 12.66
C ASP A 102 10.08 5.36 14.05
N LEU A 103 9.19 5.24 15.03
CA LEU A 103 9.48 5.61 16.42
C LEU A 103 10.62 4.76 17.02
N LYS A 104 10.64 3.45 16.73
CA LYS A 104 11.74 2.57 17.13
C LYS A 104 13.08 2.99 16.52
N ARG A 105 13.08 3.41 15.25
CA ARG A 105 14.30 3.93 14.58
C ARG A 105 14.80 5.21 15.24
N GLU A 106 13.90 6.15 15.51
CA GLU A 106 14.24 7.39 16.23
C GLU A 106 14.84 7.10 17.61
N ALA A 107 14.23 6.20 18.38
CA ALA A 107 14.73 5.81 19.70
C ALA A 107 16.13 5.16 19.64
N MET A 108 16.46 4.49 18.53
CA MET A 108 17.77 3.89 18.29
C MET A 108 18.78 4.85 17.65
N GLY A 109 18.43 6.12 17.42
CA GLY A 109 19.27 7.09 16.71
C GLY A 109 19.47 6.78 15.22
N ILE A 110 18.65 5.89 14.65
CA ILE A 110 18.66 5.54 13.23
C ILE A 110 17.72 6.51 12.50
N GLU A 111 18.12 6.99 11.32
CA GLU A 111 17.28 7.88 10.53
C GLU A 111 15.93 7.23 10.17
N PRO A 112 14.78 7.79 10.62
CA PRO A 112 13.44 7.28 10.31
C PRO A 112 13.01 7.65 8.89
N THR A 113 11.93 7.04 8.41
CA THR A 113 11.35 7.36 7.10
C THR A 113 10.43 8.58 7.14
N THR A 114 9.94 8.95 8.33
CA THR A 114 9.07 10.10 8.60
C THR A 114 9.65 10.96 9.72
N LYS A 115 9.42 12.28 9.69
CA LYS A 115 9.82 13.23 10.75
C LYS A 115 8.72 14.26 11.01
N ILE A 116 8.71 14.84 12.21
CA ILE A 116 7.85 15.96 12.61
C ILE A 116 8.48 17.28 12.15
#